data_AF-A0A356XF62-F1
#
_entry.id   AF-A0A356XF62-F1
#
_cell.length_a   1.000
_cell.length_b   1.000
_cell.length_c   1.000
_cell.angle_alpha   90.00
_cell.angle_beta   90.00
_cell.angle_gamma   90.00
#
_symmetry.space_group_name_H-M   'P 1'
#
loop_
_entity.id
_entity.type
_entity.pdbx_description
1 polymer ?
#
loop_
_entity_poly.entity_id
_entity_poly.type
_entity_poly.pdbx_seq_one_letter_code
_entity_poly.pdbx_strand_id
1 'polypeptide(L)'
;MERTQYRILGACIRRPRNRILPFVSGNGTCHQGFLRGSPGGGPATQEQGIDWISRFIRNCRVQNVSLDFISHHIYTGFRREFSGEFASMQLAGTRESLQKFARIRNLAKDSQDGPIPLHITEWNTSYSCIDPIHDSNLNAACIAYLLAHADAYADSWAYWVFSDVFEEADVPRALFHGGFGLLTENGIRKPVFHAFAFAGRLYENIVHLDEVSCVTMDESGNAAALLFNPSLGNKPEERAGMQALSIEISIPCAYEEVFVSIRKVDAVRGNAFAAWKKMGRPRWPERDRMEILQSAQHPEIENRKIKCESGHARITTELPVNGIQLVLMRKVRREENDYHGLVDLIRRQKEYGLSEE
;
A
#
# COMPACT_ATOMS: atom_id res chain seq x y z
N MET A 1 -10.39 10.08 -24.60
CA MET A 1 -10.46 9.18 -23.42
C MET A 1 -9.14 8.42 -23.32
N GLU A 2 -8.11 9.06 -22.76
CA GLU A 2 -6.83 8.40 -22.50
C GLU A 2 -7.00 7.44 -21.33
N ARG A 3 -6.85 6.14 -21.60
CA ARG A 3 -6.76 5.11 -20.58
C ARG A 3 -5.42 5.31 -19.86
N THR A 4 -5.46 5.85 -18.65
CA THR A 4 -4.34 5.82 -17.71
C THR A 4 -3.96 4.37 -17.43
N GLN A 5 -3.01 3.82 -18.18
CA GLN A 5 -2.43 2.50 -17.93
C GLN A 5 -1.55 2.59 -16.68
N TYR A 6 -2.00 2.00 -15.59
CA TYR A 6 -1.17 1.76 -14.41
C TYR A 6 -0.25 0.57 -14.72
N ARG A 7 1.02 0.82 -15.03
CA ARG A 7 2.06 -0.23 -15.06
C ARG A 7 2.55 -0.47 -13.63
N ILE A 8 1.97 -1.47 -12.96
CA ILE A 8 2.58 -2.05 -11.76
C ILE A 8 3.54 -3.15 -12.24
N LEU A 9 4.82 -2.83 -12.32
CA LEU A 9 5.90 -3.78 -12.63
C LEU A 9 6.24 -4.57 -11.34
N GLY A 10 5.39 -5.54 -11.00
CA GLY A 10 5.54 -6.38 -9.81
C GLY A 10 5.33 -5.62 -8.49
N ALA A 11 4.80 -6.29 -7.47
CA ALA A 11 4.60 -5.73 -6.13
C ALA A 11 5.93 -5.62 -5.35
N CYS A 12 6.95 -5.04 -5.99
CA CYS A 12 8.25 -4.73 -5.41
C CYS A 12 8.52 -3.25 -5.73
N ILE A 13 8.32 -2.37 -4.75
CA ILE A 13 8.74 -0.96 -4.89
C ILE A 13 10.26 -0.97 -4.76
N ARG A 14 10.94 -1.05 -5.91
CA ARG A 14 12.40 -0.84 -6.01
C ARG A 14 12.64 0.16 -7.13
N ARG A 15 13.35 1.24 -6.83
CA ARG A 15 14.03 2.03 -7.86
C ARG A 15 15.09 1.14 -8.53
N PRO A 16 15.27 1.21 -9.85
CA PRO A 16 15.79 0.10 -10.63
C PRO A 16 17.25 -0.20 -10.30
N ARG A 17 17.55 -1.48 -10.00
CA ARG A 17 18.79 -2.21 -10.37
C ARG A 17 18.61 -3.73 -10.13
N ASN A 18 18.34 -4.45 -11.23
CA ASN A 18 18.62 -5.85 -11.60
C ASN A 18 18.38 -7.08 -10.67
N ARG A 19 17.70 -8.06 -11.33
CA ARG A 19 17.89 -9.55 -11.44
C ARG A 19 17.47 -10.50 -10.29
N ILE A 20 16.98 -11.66 -10.76
CA ILE A 20 16.37 -12.83 -10.07
C ILE A 20 17.43 -13.67 -9.32
N LEU A 21 17.06 -14.29 -8.19
CA LEU A 21 17.95 -14.96 -7.23
C LEU A 21 17.59 -16.46 -7.02
N PRO A 22 18.56 -17.40 -6.87
CA PRO A 22 18.30 -18.80 -6.54
C PRO A 22 18.46 -19.16 -5.04
N PHE A 23 17.93 -20.34 -4.67
CA PHE A 23 17.72 -20.90 -3.32
C PHE A 23 18.98 -21.28 -2.51
N VAL A 24 18.87 -21.25 -1.17
CA VAL A 24 19.78 -21.90 -0.21
C VAL A 24 19.02 -23.04 0.51
N SER A 25 19.55 -24.26 0.51
CA SER A 25 18.89 -25.45 1.10
C SER A 25 19.12 -25.60 2.61
N GLY A 26 18.11 -26.13 3.31
CA GLY A 26 18.01 -26.24 4.78
C GLY A 26 18.98 -27.16 5.54
N ASN A 27 20.06 -27.66 4.91
CA ASN A 27 21.03 -28.56 5.57
C ASN A 27 22.32 -27.89 6.05
N GLY A 28 22.36 -26.56 6.18
CA GLY A 28 23.51 -25.83 6.73
C GLY A 28 24.78 -25.87 5.87
N THR A 29 24.75 -26.58 4.75
CA THR A 29 25.75 -26.52 3.68
C THR A 29 25.32 -25.43 2.71
N CYS A 30 26.00 -24.28 2.77
CA CYS A 30 25.85 -23.26 1.77
C CYS A 30 26.57 -23.74 0.51
N HIS A 31 25.83 -24.26 -0.46
CA HIS A 31 26.38 -24.45 -1.78
C HIS A 31 26.63 -23.07 -2.37
N GLN A 32 27.91 -22.69 -2.54
CA GLN A 32 28.27 -21.77 -3.61
C GLN A 32 27.62 -22.35 -4.88
N GLY A 33 26.58 -21.68 -5.36
CA GLY A 33 25.77 -22.17 -6.46
C GLY A 33 26.61 -22.57 -7.66
N PHE A 34 26.05 -23.45 -8.48
CA PHE A 34 26.55 -23.99 -9.75
C PHE A 34 27.14 -22.97 -10.75
N LEU A 35 27.07 -21.66 -10.47
CA LEU A 35 27.61 -20.56 -11.25
C LEU A 35 28.36 -19.61 -10.30
N ARG A 36 29.68 -19.50 -10.45
CA ARG A 36 30.48 -18.49 -9.75
C ARG A 36 29.94 -17.09 -10.07
N GLY A 37 29.62 -16.30 -9.04
CA GLY A 37 29.24 -14.88 -9.17
C GLY A 37 27.74 -14.56 -9.09
N SER A 38 26.86 -15.54 -8.86
CA SER A 38 25.44 -15.26 -8.56
C SER A 38 25.26 -14.83 -7.10
N PRO A 39 24.46 -13.78 -6.80
CA PRO A 39 24.23 -13.38 -5.41
C PRO A 39 23.49 -14.46 -4.62
N GLY A 40 24.01 -14.83 -3.46
CA GLY A 40 23.44 -15.82 -2.54
C GLY A 40 22.99 -15.20 -1.22
N GLY A 41 21.83 -15.61 -0.73
CA GLY A 41 21.27 -15.08 0.52
C GLY A 41 20.19 -15.93 1.14
N GLY A 42 19.76 -15.54 2.34
CA GLY A 42 18.87 -16.32 3.19
C GLY A 42 18.70 -15.66 4.56
N PRO A 43 18.13 -16.34 5.58
CA PRO A 43 17.63 -17.70 5.57
C PRO A 43 16.13 -17.83 5.21
N ALA A 44 15.46 -16.75 4.77
CA ALA A 44 14.03 -16.74 4.51
C ALA A 44 13.19 -17.21 5.72
N THR A 45 13.56 -16.76 6.91
CA THR A 45 12.85 -17.12 8.15
C THR A 45 11.56 -16.33 8.31
N GLN A 46 10.65 -16.83 9.12
CA GLN A 46 9.49 -16.09 9.63
C GLN A 46 9.80 -15.47 11.00
N GLU A 47 8.95 -14.56 11.49
CA GLU A 47 9.12 -13.81 12.76
C GLU A 47 9.56 -14.68 13.95
N GLN A 48 8.97 -15.87 14.14
CA GLN A 48 9.30 -16.76 15.26
C GLN A 48 10.75 -17.29 15.20
N GLY A 49 11.35 -17.30 14.01
CA GLY A 49 12.73 -17.71 13.76
C GLY A 49 13.69 -16.53 13.60
N ILE A 50 13.40 -15.36 14.17
CA ILE A 50 14.27 -14.19 14.05
C ILE A 50 15.70 -14.44 14.59
N ASP A 51 15.85 -15.29 15.61
CA ASP A 51 17.16 -15.66 16.18
C ASP A 51 18.02 -16.49 15.22
N TRP A 52 17.40 -17.16 14.24
CA TRP A 52 18.11 -17.86 13.18
C TRP A 52 18.90 -16.93 12.27
N ILE A 53 18.52 -15.66 12.14
CA ILE A 53 19.26 -14.69 11.32
C ILE A 53 20.69 -14.55 11.86
N SER A 54 20.84 -14.29 13.17
CA SER A 54 22.16 -14.16 13.79
C SER A 54 22.97 -15.45 13.74
N ARG A 55 22.30 -16.62 13.89
CA ARG A 55 22.96 -17.93 13.77
C ARG A 55 23.42 -18.21 12.35
N PHE A 56 22.61 -17.87 11.36
CA PHE A 56 22.90 -18.04 9.94
C PHE A 56 24.10 -17.19 9.53
N ILE A 57 24.10 -15.89 9.88
CA ILE A 57 25.24 -14.98 9.65
C ILE A 57 26.52 -15.54 10.29
N ARG A 58 26.44 -15.98 11.55
CA ARG A 58 27.59 -16.58 12.25
C ARG A 58 28.09 -17.85 11.54
N ASN A 59 27.19 -18.72 11.11
CA ASN A 59 27.56 -19.95 10.41
C ASN A 59 28.22 -19.68 9.07
N CYS A 60 27.68 -18.75 8.27
CA CYS A 60 28.30 -18.32 7.01
C CYS A 60 29.74 -17.84 7.23
N ARG A 61 29.99 -17.07 8.30
CA ARG A 61 31.35 -16.66 8.67
C ARG A 61 32.26 -17.84 9.02
N VAL A 62 31.82 -18.72 9.91
CA VAL A 62 32.62 -19.90 10.35
C VAL A 62 32.99 -20.78 9.15
N GLN A 63 32.10 -20.89 8.16
CA GLN A 63 32.29 -21.71 6.98
C GLN A 63 32.94 -20.95 5.80
N ASN A 64 33.33 -19.69 5.98
CA ASN A 64 33.89 -18.81 4.94
C ASN A 64 33.00 -18.74 3.68
N VAL A 65 31.69 -18.64 3.90
CA VAL A 65 30.66 -18.50 2.88
C VAL A 65 30.31 -17.02 2.74
N SER A 66 30.45 -16.48 1.53
CA SER A 66 30.02 -15.12 1.22
C SER A 66 28.49 -15.01 1.25
N LEU A 67 27.97 -13.95 1.87
CA LEU A 67 26.55 -13.66 2.00
C LEU A 67 26.25 -12.30 1.36
N ASP A 68 25.43 -12.29 0.31
CA ASP A 68 25.13 -11.06 -0.45
C ASP A 68 23.88 -10.33 0.08
N PHE A 69 22.95 -11.04 0.71
CA PHE A 69 21.75 -10.46 1.31
C PHE A 69 21.15 -11.32 2.42
N ILE A 70 20.35 -10.69 3.29
CA ILE A 70 19.48 -11.36 4.25
C ILE A 70 18.04 -11.33 3.73
N SER A 71 17.31 -12.44 3.86
CA SER A 71 15.88 -12.51 3.59
C SER A 71 15.07 -12.95 4.80
N HIS A 72 13.90 -12.34 4.96
CA HIS A 72 12.96 -12.63 6.05
C HIS A 72 11.51 -12.37 5.63
N HIS A 73 10.55 -13.00 6.31
CA HIS A 73 9.11 -12.84 6.09
C HIS A 73 8.48 -12.17 7.31
N ILE A 74 7.61 -11.18 7.12
CA ILE A 74 7.01 -10.42 8.23
C ILE A 74 5.50 -10.36 8.08
N TYR A 75 4.79 -10.80 9.11
CA TYR A 75 3.34 -10.68 9.20
C TYR A 75 2.94 -9.95 10.49
N THR A 76 1.89 -9.14 10.42
CA THR A 76 1.44 -8.36 11.59
C THR A 76 0.58 -9.19 12.55
N GLY A 77 -0.10 -10.21 12.03
CA GLY A 77 -0.93 -11.11 12.82
C GLY A 77 -0.13 -12.12 13.66
N PHE A 78 -0.67 -12.50 14.83
CA PHE A 78 0.02 -13.39 15.78
C PHE A 78 -0.78 -14.61 16.24
N ARG A 79 -2.12 -14.58 16.22
CA ARG A 79 -2.96 -15.71 16.68
C ARG A 79 -4.02 -16.03 15.64
N ARG A 80 -4.00 -17.28 15.13
CA ARG A 80 -4.95 -17.79 14.13
C ARG A 80 -6.06 -18.61 14.78
N GLU A 81 -7.29 -18.34 14.38
CA GLU A 81 -8.47 -19.14 14.73
C GLU A 81 -9.19 -19.55 13.45
N PHE A 82 -9.67 -20.80 13.40
CA PHE A 82 -10.40 -21.34 12.25
C PHE A 82 -11.90 -21.33 12.51
N SER A 83 -12.67 -21.06 11.46
CA SER A 83 -14.12 -21.17 11.47
C SER A 83 -14.60 -21.65 10.10
N GLY A 84 -14.86 -22.95 9.98
CA GLY A 84 -15.24 -23.60 8.73
C GLY A 84 -14.16 -23.42 7.65
N GLU A 85 -14.53 -22.79 6.53
CA GLU A 85 -13.64 -22.56 5.37
C GLU A 85 -12.71 -21.33 5.55
N PHE A 86 -12.81 -20.61 6.67
CA PHE A 86 -12.09 -19.37 6.90
C PHE A 86 -11.15 -19.46 8.10
N ALA A 87 -10.14 -18.60 8.09
CA ALA A 87 -9.34 -18.28 9.26
C ALA A 87 -9.52 -16.81 9.63
N SER A 88 -9.21 -16.47 10.87
CA SER A 88 -9.10 -15.09 11.34
C SER A 88 -7.83 -14.95 12.16
N MET A 89 -7.06 -13.91 11.88
CA MET A 89 -5.88 -13.54 12.65
C MET A 89 -6.17 -12.36 13.59
N GLN A 90 -5.72 -12.44 14.83
CA GLN A 90 -5.52 -11.24 15.64
C GLN A 90 -4.29 -10.48 15.14
N LEU A 91 -4.45 -9.16 14.95
CA LEU A 91 -3.43 -8.29 14.39
C LEU A 91 -2.70 -7.49 15.48
N ALA A 92 -1.38 -7.38 15.38
CA ALA A 92 -0.61 -6.42 16.18
C ALA A 92 -0.97 -4.98 15.81
N GLY A 93 -0.73 -4.04 16.74
CA GLY A 93 -0.85 -2.60 16.45
C GLY A 93 0.04 -2.20 15.27
N THR A 94 -0.28 -1.12 14.55
CA THR A 94 0.54 -0.65 13.42
C THR A 94 1.96 -0.25 13.86
N ARG A 95 2.08 0.45 14.99
CA ARG A 95 3.37 0.76 15.63
C ARG A 95 4.15 -0.47 16.08
N GLU A 96 3.46 -1.43 16.71
CA GLU A 96 4.06 -2.71 17.13
C GLU A 96 4.56 -3.49 15.91
N SER A 97 3.80 -3.45 14.81
CA SER A 97 4.20 -4.05 13.54
C SER A 97 5.50 -3.40 13.04
N LEU A 98 5.61 -2.06 13.01
CA LEU A 98 6.85 -1.33 12.67
C LEU A 98 8.06 -1.75 13.51
N GLN A 99 7.86 -2.01 14.80
CA GLN A 99 8.95 -2.47 15.67
C GLN A 99 9.53 -3.81 15.25
N LYS A 100 8.72 -4.72 14.70
CA LYS A 100 9.20 -6.00 14.13
C LYS A 100 10.19 -5.75 12.99
N PHE A 101 9.85 -4.83 12.08
CA PHE A 101 10.73 -4.44 10.97
C PHE A 101 12.04 -3.81 11.45
N ALA A 102 11.96 -2.89 12.42
CA ALA A 102 13.14 -2.26 13.00
C ALA A 102 14.10 -3.26 13.65
N ARG A 103 13.55 -4.29 14.33
CA ARG A 103 14.33 -5.34 14.98
C ARG A 103 15.19 -6.10 13.98
N ILE A 104 14.64 -6.49 12.84
CA ILE A 104 15.36 -7.26 11.81
C ILE A 104 16.42 -6.38 11.14
N ARG A 105 16.10 -5.10 10.87
CA ARG A 105 17.11 -4.16 10.34
C ARG A 105 18.31 -4.02 11.26
N ASN A 106 18.10 -3.97 12.57
CA ASN A 106 19.19 -3.87 13.53
C ASN A 106 20.10 -5.12 13.49
N LEU A 107 19.52 -6.31 13.34
CA LEU A 107 20.29 -7.54 13.17
C LEU A 107 21.11 -7.55 11.86
N ALA A 108 20.57 -6.98 10.78
CA ALA A 108 21.27 -6.84 9.50
C ALA A 108 22.36 -5.76 9.48
N LYS A 109 22.34 -4.81 10.43
CA LYS A 109 23.37 -3.79 10.63
C LYS A 109 24.51 -4.26 11.52
N ASP A 110 24.24 -5.12 12.50
CA ASP A 110 25.22 -5.63 13.47
C ASP A 110 26.14 -6.73 12.89
N SER A 111 26.33 -6.73 11.57
CA SER A 111 27.34 -7.53 10.91
C SER A 111 28.70 -6.82 10.96
N GLN A 112 29.72 -7.51 11.49
CA GLN A 112 31.12 -7.06 11.53
C GLN A 112 31.67 -6.64 10.16
N ASP A 113 31.06 -7.11 9.07
CA ASP A 113 31.46 -6.89 7.68
C ASP A 113 30.77 -5.67 7.04
N GLY A 114 30.04 -4.87 7.82
CA GLY A 114 29.21 -3.76 7.34
C GLY A 114 27.77 -4.18 7.04
N PRO A 115 26.88 -3.22 6.70
CA PRO A 115 25.45 -3.49 6.54
C PRO A 115 25.18 -4.44 5.35
N ILE A 116 24.47 -5.53 5.61
CA ILE A 116 24.04 -6.48 4.58
C ILE A 116 22.66 -6.05 4.05
N PRO A 117 22.42 -6.03 2.72
CA PRO A 117 21.10 -5.78 2.16
C PRO A 117 20.04 -6.70 2.78
N LEU A 118 18.89 -6.12 3.16
CA LEU A 118 17.78 -6.84 3.78
C LEU A 118 16.58 -6.84 2.84
N HIS A 119 16.12 -8.02 2.46
CA HIS A 119 14.96 -8.20 1.61
C HIS A 119 13.83 -8.86 2.39
N ILE A 120 12.74 -8.13 2.59
CA ILE A 120 11.52 -8.71 3.12
C ILE A 120 10.78 -9.35 1.96
N THR A 121 10.89 -10.67 1.87
CA THR A 121 10.52 -11.47 0.68
C THR A 121 9.08 -11.93 0.70
N GLU A 122 8.44 -11.84 1.87
CA GLU A 122 6.98 -11.89 2.03
C GLU A 122 6.58 -10.94 3.15
N TRP A 123 5.51 -10.18 2.93
CA TRP A 123 4.82 -9.51 4.02
C TRP A 123 3.34 -9.27 3.70
N ASN A 124 2.52 -9.33 4.76
CA ASN A 124 1.09 -8.97 4.74
C ASN A 124 0.60 -8.76 6.19
N THR A 125 -0.68 -8.49 6.38
CA THR A 125 -1.28 -8.45 7.74
C THR A 125 -1.39 -9.86 8.32
N SER A 126 -2.21 -10.71 7.71
CA SER A 126 -2.39 -12.13 8.05
C SER A 126 -1.51 -13.03 7.18
N TYR A 127 -0.99 -14.13 7.74
CA TYR A 127 -0.27 -15.18 6.98
C TYR A 127 -1.22 -16.31 6.53
N SER A 128 -2.53 -16.11 6.61
CA SER A 128 -3.52 -17.09 6.15
C SER A 128 -4.16 -16.62 4.85
N CYS A 129 -4.15 -17.47 3.81
CA CYS A 129 -4.74 -17.21 2.49
C CYS A 129 -6.28 -17.36 2.45
N ILE A 130 -6.92 -17.47 3.60
CA ILE A 130 -8.37 -17.63 3.79
C ILE A 130 -8.88 -16.70 4.89
N ASP A 131 -8.21 -15.56 5.07
CA ASP A 131 -8.55 -14.56 6.08
C ASP A 131 -9.24 -13.35 5.45
N PRO A 132 -10.54 -13.13 5.68
CA PRO A 132 -11.29 -12.02 5.07
C PRO A 132 -10.73 -10.63 5.36
N ILE A 133 -9.78 -10.50 6.30
CA ILE A 133 -9.06 -9.24 6.51
C ILE A 133 -8.45 -8.73 5.20
N HIS A 134 -7.92 -9.61 4.35
CA HIS A 134 -7.21 -9.22 3.12
C HIS A 134 -8.10 -8.49 2.12
N ASP A 135 -9.38 -8.84 2.08
CA ASP A 135 -10.40 -8.21 1.24
C ASP A 135 -10.93 -6.90 1.82
N SER A 136 -10.64 -6.64 3.09
CA SER A 136 -11.20 -5.53 3.85
C SER A 136 -10.47 -4.21 3.59
N ASN A 137 -11.19 -3.13 3.89
CA ASN A 137 -10.62 -1.79 3.86
C ASN A 137 -9.66 -1.53 5.05
N LEU A 138 -9.79 -2.28 6.16
CA LEU A 138 -8.83 -2.23 7.27
C LEU A 138 -7.43 -2.64 6.81
N ASN A 139 -7.33 -3.71 6.00
CA ASN A 139 -6.05 -4.13 5.44
C ASN A 139 -5.43 -3.02 4.58
N ALA A 140 -6.22 -2.31 3.76
CA ALA A 140 -5.72 -1.19 2.97
C ALA A 140 -5.13 -0.06 3.83
N ALA A 141 -5.80 0.33 4.91
CA ALA A 141 -5.28 1.36 5.82
C ALA A 141 -4.03 0.92 6.59
N CYS A 142 -3.99 -0.32 7.07
CA CYS A 142 -2.80 -0.86 7.72
C CYS A 142 -1.60 -0.92 6.76
N ILE A 143 -1.83 -1.39 5.53
CA ILE A 143 -0.79 -1.47 4.51
C ILE A 143 -0.35 -0.08 4.05
N ALA A 144 -1.25 0.90 3.90
CA ALA A 144 -0.88 2.28 3.58
C ALA A 144 0.02 2.90 4.66
N TYR A 145 -0.32 2.68 5.94
CA TYR A 145 0.53 3.09 7.06
C TYR A 145 1.93 2.45 6.97
N LEU A 146 1.99 1.14 6.75
CA LEU A 146 3.25 0.41 6.66
C LEU A 146 4.07 0.89 5.45
N LEU A 147 3.47 1.05 4.28
CA LEU A 147 4.15 1.56 3.07
C LEU A 147 4.79 2.94 3.30
N ALA A 148 4.12 3.83 4.05
CA ALA A 148 4.63 5.16 4.35
C ALA A 148 5.85 5.16 5.28
N HIS A 149 6.03 4.13 6.10
CA HIS A 149 7.07 4.06 7.13
C HIS A 149 8.13 2.99 6.86
N ALA A 150 7.83 1.99 6.02
CA ALA A 150 8.64 0.78 5.89
C ALA A 150 10.00 1.05 5.24
N ASP A 151 10.13 2.01 4.33
CA ASP A 151 11.37 2.25 3.57
C ASP A 151 12.63 2.43 4.44
N ALA A 152 12.49 2.88 5.69
CA ALA A 152 13.60 2.99 6.63
C ALA A 152 14.20 1.64 7.09
N TYR A 153 13.50 0.52 6.87
CA TYR A 153 13.79 -0.75 7.53
C TYR A 153 14.24 -1.89 6.62
N ALA A 154 14.05 -1.84 5.29
CA ALA A 154 14.50 -2.90 4.38
C ALA A 154 14.85 -2.32 3.00
N ASP A 155 15.71 -3.02 2.27
CA ASP A 155 16.14 -2.62 0.92
C ASP A 155 15.12 -3.01 -0.15
N SER A 156 14.23 -3.96 0.16
CA SER A 156 13.03 -4.25 -0.65
C SER A 156 11.94 -4.94 0.16
N TRP A 157 10.71 -4.83 -0.37
CA TRP A 157 9.47 -5.31 0.23
C TRP A 157 8.63 -6.02 -0.82
N ALA A 158 8.35 -7.30 -0.63
CA ALA A 158 7.53 -8.10 -1.52
C ALA A 158 6.18 -8.41 -0.86
N TYR A 159 5.15 -7.64 -1.23
CA TYR A 159 3.80 -7.88 -0.72
C TYR A 159 3.32 -9.25 -1.20
N TRP A 160 2.95 -10.10 -0.25
CA TRP A 160 2.46 -11.44 -0.53
C TRP A 160 0.93 -11.40 -0.55
N VAL A 161 0.25 -11.32 -1.70
CA VAL A 161 0.73 -11.46 -3.09
C VAL A 161 0.08 -10.45 -4.04
N PHE A 162 0.47 -10.46 -5.31
CA PHE A 162 -0.15 -9.60 -6.33
C PHE A 162 -1.57 -10.04 -6.73
N SER A 163 -1.92 -11.33 -6.65
CA SER A 163 -3.21 -11.87 -7.13
C SER A 163 -3.68 -13.08 -6.33
N ASP A 164 -4.99 -13.22 -6.17
CA ASP A 164 -5.63 -14.38 -5.54
C ASP A 164 -5.52 -15.71 -6.31
N VAL A 165 -4.87 -15.74 -7.47
CA VAL A 165 -4.54 -17.01 -8.14
C VAL A 165 -3.53 -17.77 -7.27
N PHE A 166 -4.05 -18.62 -6.39
CA PHE A 166 -3.31 -19.19 -5.25
C PHE A 166 -3.96 -20.49 -4.76
N GLU A 167 -3.17 -21.47 -4.29
CA GLU A 167 -3.67 -22.83 -4.00
C GLU A 167 -3.10 -23.47 -2.71
N GLU A 168 -2.44 -22.71 -1.82
CA GLU A 168 -1.94 -23.29 -0.53
C GLU A 168 -3.05 -23.86 0.36
N ALA A 169 -4.29 -23.39 0.18
CA ALA A 169 -5.47 -23.85 0.90
C ALA A 169 -6.57 -24.33 -0.05
N ASP A 170 -6.19 -25.12 -1.06
CA ASP A 170 -7.08 -25.62 -2.12
C ASP A 170 -7.56 -24.48 -3.06
N VAL A 171 -8.35 -24.82 -4.07
CA VAL A 171 -8.93 -23.83 -4.99
C VAL A 171 -9.90 -22.90 -4.25
N PRO A 172 -9.82 -21.58 -4.46
CA PRO A 172 -10.74 -20.63 -3.84
C PRO A 172 -12.22 -20.92 -4.07
N ARG A 173 -13.02 -20.81 -3.01
CA ARG A 173 -14.44 -21.23 -3.00
C ARG A 173 -15.44 -20.08 -3.10
N ALA A 174 -14.96 -18.85 -3.29
CA ALA A 174 -15.77 -17.64 -3.47
C ALA A 174 -14.91 -16.52 -4.08
N LEU A 175 -15.53 -15.57 -4.78
CA LEU A 175 -14.84 -14.39 -5.32
C LEU A 175 -13.99 -13.64 -4.29
N PHE A 176 -14.57 -13.39 -3.11
CA PHE A 176 -13.87 -12.85 -1.95
C PHE A 176 -13.84 -13.93 -0.88
N HIS A 177 -12.66 -14.50 -0.67
CA HIS A 177 -12.41 -15.65 0.19
C HIS A 177 -11.31 -15.38 1.22
N GLY A 178 -10.84 -14.14 1.33
CA GLY A 178 -9.69 -13.81 2.17
C GLY A 178 -8.35 -14.21 1.55
N GLY A 179 -8.26 -14.23 0.23
CA GLY A 179 -7.00 -14.45 -0.48
C GLY A 179 -6.02 -13.30 -0.26
N PHE A 180 -4.73 -13.60 -0.31
CA PHE A 180 -3.65 -12.64 -0.08
C PHE A 180 -3.55 -11.50 -1.11
N GLY A 181 -4.18 -11.64 -2.27
CA GLY A 181 -3.92 -10.83 -3.46
C GLY A 181 -4.32 -9.35 -3.34
N LEU A 182 -3.59 -8.49 -4.06
CA LEU A 182 -4.07 -7.14 -4.38
C LEU A 182 -5.32 -7.17 -5.28
N LEU A 183 -5.43 -8.23 -6.08
CA LEU A 183 -6.48 -8.47 -7.06
C LEU A 183 -7.16 -9.80 -6.75
N THR A 184 -8.47 -9.88 -6.95
CA THR A 184 -9.15 -11.18 -7.04
C THR A 184 -8.70 -11.94 -8.29
N GLU A 185 -9.03 -13.23 -8.39
CA GLU A 185 -8.75 -14.06 -9.57
C GLU A 185 -9.35 -13.49 -10.86
N ASN A 186 -10.48 -12.77 -10.75
CA ASN A 186 -11.14 -12.10 -11.88
C ASN A 186 -10.62 -10.68 -12.14
N GLY A 187 -9.52 -10.28 -11.51
CA GLY A 187 -8.89 -8.98 -11.73
C GLY A 187 -9.62 -7.79 -11.07
N ILE A 188 -10.50 -8.04 -10.10
CA ILE A 188 -11.11 -6.96 -9.32
C ILE A 188 -10.07 -6.43 -8.32
N ARG A 189 -9.82 -5.13 -8.34
CA ARG A 189 -8.94 -4.47 -7.36
C ARG A 189 -9.59 -4.47 -5.99
N LYS A 190 -8.87 -5.02 -5.01
CA LYS A 190 -9.22 -4.91 -3.60
C LYS A 190 -8.82 -3.52 -3.08
N PRO A 191 -9.35 -3.05 -1.94
CA PRO A 191 -8.93 -1.80 -1.34
C PRO A 191 -7.41 -1.65 -1.19
N VAL A 192 -6.70 -2.74 -0.85
CA VAL A 192 -5.23 -2.73 -0.69
C VAL A 192 -4.49 -2.44 -2.01
N PHE A 193 -5.04 -2.79 -3.17
CA PHE A 193 -4.47 -2.37 -4.47
C PHE A 193 -4.33 -0.84 -4.55
N HIS A 194 -5.33 -0.12 -4.04
CA HIS A 194 -5.34 1.32 -4.06
C HIS A 194 -4.33 1.93 -3.08
N ALA A 195 -4.02 1.26 -1.96
CA ALA A 195 -2.93 1.68 -1.07
C ALA A 195 -1.59 1.73 -1.84
N PHE A 196 -1.27 0.68 -2.60
CA PHE A 196 -0.08 0.66 -3.46
C PHE A 196 -0.15 1.68 -4.60
N ALA A 197 -1.30 1.78 -5.26
CA ALA A 197 -1.48 2.74 -6.36
C ALA A 197 -1.37 4.20 -5.89
N PHE A 198 -1.77 4.50 -4.64
CA PHE A 198 -1.66 5.82 -4.03
C PHE A 198 -0.23 6.09 -3.56
N ALA A 199 0.41 5.15 -2.86
CA ALA A 199 1.81 5.25 -2.45
C ALA A 199 2.74 5.47 -3.66
N GLY A 200 2.48 4.80 -4.79
CA GLY A 200 3.23 4.99 -6.04
C GLY A 200 3.07 6.36 -6.71
N ARG A 201 2.27 7.28 -6.14
CA ARG A 201 2.13 8.68 -6.59
C ARG A 201 2.85 9.68 -5.69
N LEU A 202 3.48 9.23 -4.61
CA LEU A 202 4.31 10.05 -3.74
C LEU A 202 5.64 10.40 -4.43
N TYR A 203 6.21 11.54 -4.05
CA TYR A 203 7.55 11.98 -4.48
C TYR A 203 8.64 11.45 -3.56
N GLU A 204 9.87 11.70 -3.96
CA GLU A 204 11.06 11.27 -3.22
C GLU A 204 11.25 12.04 -1.92
N ASN A 205 10.93 13.34 -1.90
CA ASN A 205 11.17 14.22 -0.77
C ASN A 205 9.97 14.21 0.17
N ILE A 206 10.09 13.49 1.28
CA ILE A 206 9.11 13.49 2.38
C ILE A 206 9.29 14.77 3.18
N VAL A 207 8.23 15.57 3.26
CA VAL A 207 8.20 16.83 4.03
C VAL A 207 7.45 16.70 5.34
N HIS A 208 6.61 15.67 5.47
CA HIS A 208 5.87 15.36 6.69
C HIS A 208 5.54 13.86 6.73
N LEU A 209 5.67 13.24 7.90
CA LEU A 209 5.30 11.84 8.14
C LEU A 209 4.86 11.68 9.60
N ASP A 210 3.66 11.16 9.81
CA ASP A 210 3.11 10.85 11.12
C ASP A 210 2.17 9.63 11.08
N GLU A 211 1.41 9.42 12.16
CA GLU A 211 0.53 8.25 12.33
C GLU A 211 -0.68 8.20 11.39
N VAL A 212 -0.99 9.28 10.68
CA VAL A 212 -2.18 9.37 9.81
C VAL A 212 -1.87 9.90 8.42
N SER A 213 -0.66 10.38 8.17
CA SER A 213 -0.30 11.06 6.94
C SER A 213 1.18 10.91 6.55
N CYS A 214 1.42 10.87 5.24
CA CYS A 214 2.72 11.04 4.62
C CYS A 214 2.60 12.06 3.48
N VAL A 215 3.31 13.18 3.59
CA VAL A 215 3.29 14.27 2.61
C VAL A 215 4.65 14.36 1.94
N THR A 216 4.62 14.42 0.61
CA THR A 216 5.81 14.51 -0.24
C THR A 216 5.68 15.67 -1.21
N MET A 217 6.81 16.25 -1.61
CA MET A 217 6.86 17.36 -2.57
C MET A 217 7.94 17.13 -3.63
N ASP A 218 7.72 17.66 -4.84
CA ASP A 218 8.77 17.78 -5.86
C ASP A 218 9.42 19.16 -5.85
N GLU A 219 10.52 19.32 -6.60
CA GLU A 219 11.24 20.59 -6.74
C GLU A 219 10.42 21.68 -7.44
N SER A 220 9.35 21.32 -8.15
CA SER A 220 8.46 22.25 -8.84
C SER A 220 7.34 22.79 -7.93
N GLY A 221 7.29 22.36 -6.67
CA GLY A 221 6.27 22.73 -5.70
C GLY A 221 4.95 21.97 -5.87
N ASN A 222 4.92 20.87 -6.62
CA ASN A 222 3.79 19.95 -6.57
C ASN A 222 3.89 19.08 -5.32
N ALA A 223 2.74 18.68 -4.78
CA ALA A 223 2.69 17.86 -3.57
C ALA A 223 1.78 16.64 -3.75
N ALA A 224 2.06 15.60 -2.99
CA ALA A 224 1.24 14.41 -2.86
C ALA A 224 1.19 13.98 -1.39
N ALA A 225 0.00 13.76 -0.87
CA ALA A 225 -0.21 13.24 0.48
C ALA A 225 -0.97 11.91 0.45
N LEU A 226 -0.44 10.91 1.14
CA LEU A 226 -1.12 9.66 1.45
C LEU A 226 -1.65 9.75 2.88
N LEU A 227 -2.97 9.63 3.03
CA LEU A 227 -3.64 9.64 4.34
C LEU A 227 -4.18 8.25 4.67
N PHE A 228 -4.13 7.85 5.93
CA PHE A 228 -4.59 6.54 6.41
C PHE A 228 -5.14 6.63 7.84
N ASN A 229 -6.22 5.89 8.11
CA ASN A 229 -6.85 5.83 9.44
C ASN A 229 -7.11 4.38 9.88
N PRO A 230 -6.07 3.55 10.09
CA PRO A 230 -6.25 2.15 10.45
C PRO A 230 -6.81 2.00 11.86
N SER A 231 -7.88 1.22 12.01
CA SER A 231 -8.48 0.89 13.30
C SER A 231 -8.62 -0.62 13.48
N LEU A 232 -7.68 -1.18 14.24
CA LEU A 232 -7.58 -2.62 14.47
C LEU A 232 -8.61 -3.15 15.49
N GLY A 233 -9.16 -2.29 16.34
CA GLY A 233 -10.26 -2.64 17.26
C GLY A 233 -9.90 -3.74 18.27
N ASN A 234 -8.62 -3.97 18.56
CA ASN A 234 -8.18 -5.06 19.42
C ASN A 234 -8.18 -4.65 20.90
N LYS A 235 -8.02 -3.35 21.18
CA LYS A 235 -8.08 -2.80 22.54
C LYS A 235 -9.30 -1.91 22.78
N PRO A 236 -9.83 -1.81 24.01
CA PRO A 236 -10.92 -0.91 24.34
C PRO A 236 -10.65 0.55 23.94
N GLU A 237 -9.42 1.05 24.15
CA GLU A 237 -9.02 2.39 23.69
C GLU A 237 -9.05 2.55 22.16
N GLU A 238 -8.68 1.51 21.40
CA GLU A 238 -8.72 1.52 19.92
C GLU A 238 -10.16 1.46 19.40
N ARG A 239 -11.07 0.76 20.11
CA ARG A 239 -12.50 0.74 19.78
C ARG A 239 -13.17 2.08 20.07
N ALA A 240 -12.78 2.75 21.15
CA ALA A 240 -13.27 4.09 21.49
C ALA A 240 -12.76 5.18 20.53
N GLY A 241 -11.59 4.97 19.92
CA GLY A 241 -10.99 5.83 18.89
C GLY A 241 -11.47 5.58 17.45
N MET A 242 -12.47 4.72 17.23
CA MET A 242 -13.08 4.44 15.91
C MET A 242 -13.89 5.65 15.41
N GLN A 243 -13.21 6.72 15.02
CA GLN A 243 -13.84 7.94 14.54
C GLN A 243 -13.25 8.37 13.21
N ALA A 244 -14.09 9.00 12.39
CA ALA A 244 -13.59 9.75 11.25
C ALA A 244 -12.70 10.88 11.76
N LEU A 245 -11.62 11.16 11.03
CA LEU A 245 -10.72 12.26 11.34
C LEU A 245 -10.97 13.40 10.38
N SER A 246 -11.04 14.63 10.90
CA SER A 246 -10.97 15.83 10.08
C SER A 246 -9.50 16.20 9.89
N ILE A 247 -9.01 16.11 8.66
CA ILE A 247 -7.60 16.37 8.33
C ILE A 247 -7.51 17.70 7.60
N GLU A 248 -6.67 18.60 8.12
CA GLU A 248 -6.23 19.80 7.41
C GLU A 248 -4.76 19.63 7.02
N ILE A 249 -4.47 19.76 5.72
CA ILE A 249 -3.11 19.78 5.18
C ILE A 249 -2.83 21.21 4.72
N SER A 250 -1.83 21.83 5.32
CA SER A 250 -1.31 23.14 4.90
C SER A 250 -0.03 22.93 4.09
N ILE A 251 -0.05 23.24 2.80
CA ILE A 251 1.09 23.04 1.89
C ILE A 251 1.61 24.41 1.44
N PRO A 252 2.91 24.69 1.59
CA PRO A 252 3.51 25.91 1.05
C PRO A 252 3.21 26.05 -0.44
N CYS A 253 2.73 27.24 -0.83
CA CYS A 253 2.28 27.53 -2.18
C CYS A 253 2.73 28.93 -2.57
N ALA A 254 3.59 29.02 -3.60
CA ALA A 254 4.05 30.28 -4.18
C ALA A 254 3.14 30.80 -5.31
N TYR A 255 2.02 30.12 -5.57
CA TYR A 255 1.09 30.41 -6.66
C TYR A 255 -0.19 31.04 -6.09
N GLU A 256 -0.98 31.73 -6.92
CA GLU A 256 -2.29 32.26 -6.47
C GLU A 256 -3.30 31.13 -6.24
N GLU A 257 -3.26 30.11 -7.10
CA GLU A 257 -4.21 29.00 -7.10
C GLU A 257 -3.51 27.68 -7.45
N VAL A 258 -4.02 26.60 -6.87
CA VAL A 258 -3.60 25.23 -7.15
C VAL A 258 -4.81 24.35 -7.47
N PHE A 259 -4.56 23.32 -8.28
CA PHE A 259 -5.52 22.25 -8.53
C PHE A 259 -5.28 21.13 -7.52
N VAL A 260 -6.34 20.70 -6.87
CA VAL A 260 -6.33 19.59 -5.91
C VAL A 260 -7.23 18.47 -6.40
N SER A 261 -6.70 17.25 -6.39
CA SER A 261 -7.45 16.01 -6.67
C SER A 261 -7.32 15.07 -5.47
N ILE A 262 -8.44 14.71 -4.86
CA ILE A 262 -8.51 13.79 -3.72
C ILE A 262 -9.14 12.49 -4.20
N ARG A 263 -8.43 11.37 -4.01
CA ARG A 263 -8.95 10.03 -4.30
C ARG A 263 -9.24 9.31 -3.01
N LYS A 264 -10.43 8.74 -2.85
CA LYS A 264 -10.91 8.17 -1.59
C LYS A 264 -11.28 6.70 -1.73
N VAL A 265 -10.77 5.88 -0.82
CA VAL A 265 -11.16 4.47 -0.65
C VAL A 265 -11.51 4.25 0.81
N ASP A 266 -12.71 3.76 1.08
CA ASP A 266 -13.20 3.54 2.43
C ASP A 266 -14.20 2.36 2.50
N ALA A 267 -15.04 2.30 3.53
CA ALA A 267 -16.08 1.28 3.66
C ALA A 267 -17.19 1.36 2.59
N VAL A 268 -17.26 2.47 1.85
CA VAL A 268 -18.30 2.78 0.86
C VAL A 268 -17.72 2.98 -0.54
N ARG A 269 -16.56 3.63 -0.65
CA ARG A 269 -15.92 4.05 -1.92
C ARG A 269 -14.75 3.15 -2.28
N GLY A 270 -14.58 2.83 -3.57
CA GLY A 270 -13.46 2.01 -4.05
C GLY A 270 -13.37 0.62 -3.43
N ASN A 271 -14.52 0.04 -3.08
CA ASN A 271 -14.62 -1.14 -2.24
C ASN A 271 -15.62 -2.16 -2.81
N ALA A 272 -15.15 -2.95 -3.77
CA ALA A 272 -15.93 -4.03 -4.35
C ALA A 272 -16.34 -5.09 -3.32
N PHE A 273 -15.52 -5.33 -2.27
CA PHE A 273 -15.87 -6.24 -1.18
C PHE A 273 -17.11 -5.77 -0.40
N ALA A 274 -17.24 -4.46 -0.16
CA ALA A 274 -18.43 -3.88 0.47
C ALA A 274 -19.68 -4.05 -0.40
N ALA A 275 -19.57 -3.85 -1.72
CA ALA A 275 -20.66 -4.09 -2.66
C ALA A 275 -21.04 -5.59 -2.70
N TRP A 276 -20.06 -6.49 -2.76
CA TRP A 276 -20.27 -7.94 -2.74
C TRP A 276 -21.02 -8.41 -1.48
N LYS A 277 -20.69 -7.84 -0.31
CA LYS A 277 -21.45 -8.10 0.92
C LYS A 277 -22.92 -7.70 0.79
N LYS A 278 -23.21 -6.53 0.18
CA LYS A 278 -24.59 -6.04 -0.04
C LYS A 278 -25.36 -6.90 -1.06
N MET A 279 -24.67 -7.57 -1.97
CA MET A 279 -25.27 -8.53 -2.92
C MET A 279 -25.59 -9.90 -2.30
N GLY A 280 -25.40 -10.08 -0.99
CA GLY A 280 -25.61 -11.37 -0.33
C GLY A 280 -24.44 -12.34 -0.47
N ARG A 281 -23.23 -11.84 -0.71
CA ARG A 281 -21.97 -12.62 -0.75
C ARG A 281 -21.99 -13.79 -1.76
N PRO A 282 -22.36 -13.54 -3.04
CA PRO A 282 -22.38 -14.60 -4.05
C PRO A 282 -20.99 -15.21 -4.21
N ARG A 283 -20.87 -16.54 -4.09
CA ARG A 283 -19.61 -17.27 -4.33
C ARG A 283 -19.11 -17.05 -5.76
N TRP A 284 -20.03 -17.18 -6.72
CA TRP A 284 -19.79 -17.06 -8.15
C TRP A 284 -20.76 -16.03 -8.74
N PRO A 285 -20.43 -14.74 -8.72
CA PRO A 285 -21.31 -13.71 -9.26
C PRO A 285 -21.47 -13.89 -10.77
N GLU A 286 -22.71 -13.77 -11.25
CA GLU A 286 -23.02 -13.68 -12.68
C GLU A 286 -22.47 -12.38 -13.28
N ARG A 287 -22.51 -12.28 -14.61
CA ARG A 287 -21.88 -11.18 -15.36
C ARG A 287 -22.37 -9.79 -14.95
N ASP A 288 -23.67 -9.61 -14.75
CA ASP A 288 -24.27 -8.35 -14.33
C ASP A 288 -23.77 -7.91 -12.95
N ARG A 289 -23.72 -8.83 -11.98
CA ARG A 289 -23.17 -8.60 -10.65
C ARG A 289 -21.67 -8.31 -10.73
N MET A 290 -20.95 -9.01 -11.59
CA MET A 290 -19.52 -8.79 -11.82
C MET A 290 -19.24 -7.38 -12.34
N GLU A 291 -20.03 -6.89 -13.29
CA GLU A 291 -19.93 -5.52 -13.83
C GLU A 291 -20.16 -4.46 -12.73
N ILE A 292 -21.12 -4.68 -11.83
CA ILE A 292 -21.35 -3.80 -10.67
C ILE A 292 -20.14 -3.82 -9.73
N LEU A 293 -19.56 -5.00 -9.43
CA LEU A 293 -18.37 -5.11 -8.58
C LEU A 293 -17.15 -4.44 -9.22
N GLN A 294 -16.99 -4.57 -10.54
CA GLN A 294 -15.94 -3.89 -11.29
C GLN A 294 -16.10 -2.36 -11.25
N SER A 295 -17.33 -1.85 -11.29
CA SER A 295 -17.59 -0.42 -11.12
C SER A 295 -17.28 0.03 -9.67
N ALA A 296 -17.72 -0.74 -8.68
CA ALA A 296 -17.54 -0.45 -7.25
C ALA A 296 -16.07 -0.43 -6.78
N GLN A 297 -15.15 -1.03 -7.54
CA GLN A 297 -13.72 -1.03 -7.22
C GLN A 297 -13.07 0.36 -7.37
N HIS A 298 -13.67 1.28 -8.13
CA HIS A 298 -13.02 2.56 -8.45
C HIS A 298 -13.08 3.55 -7.27
N PRO A 299 -11.97 4.19 -6.89
CA PRO A 299 -11.97 5.25 -5.89
C PRO A 299 -12.87 6.41 -6.29
N GLU A 300 -13.52 7.04 -5.32
CA GLU A 300 -14.17 8.33 -5.54
C GLU A 300 -13.08 9.38 -5.81
N ILE A 301 -13.35 10.30 -6.75
CA ILE A 301 -12.43 11.38 -7.10
C ILE A 301 -13.16 12.70 -6.89
N GLU A 302 -12.59 13.56 -6.05
CA GLU A 302 -13.00 14.94 -5.85
C GLU A 302 -11.92 15.84 -6.44
N ASN A 303 -12.31 16.77 -7.31
CA ASN A 303 -11.39 17.74 -7.92
C ASN A 303 -11.86 19.15 -7.59
N ARG A 304 -10.95 20.02 -7.15
CA ARG A 304 -11.27 21.41 -6.82
C ARG A 304 -10.07 22.32 -7.01
N LYS A 305 -10.33 23.61 -7.24
CA LYS A 305 -9.32 24.66 -7.17
C LYS A 305 -9.26 25.19 -5.74
N ILE A 306 -8.07 25.47 -5.26
CA ILE A 306 -7.85 26.09 -3.94
C ILE A 306 -7.00 27.33 -4.14
N LYS A 307 -7.46 28.44 -3.55
CA LYS A 307 -6.68 29.67 -3.48
C LYS A 307 -5.61 29.54 -2.41
N CYS A 308 -4.41 30.00 -2.71
CA CYS A 308 -3.34 30.03 -1.74
C CYS A 308 -3.42 31.33 -0.94
N GLU A 309 -3.55 31.21 0.38
CA GLU A 309 -3.67 32.32 1.32
C GLU A 309 -2.44 32.34 2.23
N SER A 310 -1.85 33.52 2.43
CA SER A 310 -0.63 33.68 3.25
C SER A 310 0.48 32.69 2.87
N GLY A 311 0.66 32.47 1.56
CA GLY A 311 1.66 31.57 1.00
C GLY A 311 1.38 30.08 1.20
N HIS A 312 0.15 29.68 1.52
CA HIS A 312 -0.21 28.28 1.75
C HIS A 312 -1.54 27.89 1.08
N ALA A 313 -1.61 26.66 0.57
CA ALA A 313 -2.86 26.01 0.20
C ALA A 313 -3.36 25.17 1.38
N ARG A 314 -4.54 25.50 1.91
CA ARG A 314 -5.19 24.71 2.97
C ARG A 314 -6.18 23.72 2.36
N ILE A 315 -5.95 22.43 2.59
CA ILE A 315 -6.76 21.34 2.07
C ILE A 315 -7.40 20.62 3.24
N THR A 316 -8.73 20.66 3.32
CA THR A 316 -9.50 19.92 4.33
C THR A 316 -10.16 18.70 3.75
N THR A 317 -10.15 17.58 4.47
CA THR A 317 -10.85 16.35 4.07
C THR A 317 -11.21 15.53 5.30
N GLU A 318 -12.37 14.87 5.23
CA GLU A 318 -12.78 13.86 6.21
C GLU A 318 -12.18 12.51 5.83
N LEU A 319 -11.54 11.85 6.78
CA LEU A 319 -10.90 10.55 6.64
C LEU A 319 -11.65 9.51 7.50
N PRO A 320 -12.59 8.73 6.92
CA PRO A 320 -13.34 7.73 7.65
C PRO A 320 -12.45 6.67 8.30
N VAL A 321 -12.99 5.96 9.28
CA VAL A 321 -12.32 4.80 9.89
C VAL A 321 -11.95 3.78 8.80
N ASN A 322 -10.71 3.30 8.86
CA ASN A 322 -10.06 2.44 7.87
C ASN A 322 -9.89 3.08 6.48
N GLY A 323 -10.25 4.34 6.30
CA GLY A 323 -10.12 5.03 5.02
C GLY A 323 -8.66 5.26 4.63
N ILE A 324 -8.42 5.28 3.31
CA ILE A 324 -7.18 5.80 2.71
C ILE A 324 -7.52 6.87 1.67
N GLN A 325 -6.68 7.89 1.59
CA GLN A 325 -6.82 8.94 0.58
C GLN A 325 -5.49 9.31 -0.05
N LEU A 326 -5.53 9.64 -1.34
CA LEU A 326 -4.45 10.31 -2.04
C LEU A 326 -4.87 11.74 -2.36
N VAL A 327 -4.18 12.72 -1.80
CA VAL A 327 -4.32 14.13 -2.15
C VAL A 327 -3.19 14.50 -3.11
N LEU A 328 -3.52 14.99 -4.29
CA LEU A 328 -2.56 15.53 -5.25
C LEU A 328 -2.76 17.03 -5.38
N MET A 329 -1.69 17.80 -5.19
CA MET A 329 -1.65 19.23 -5.46
C MET A 329 -0.81 19.48 -6.71
N ARG A 330 -1.34 20.30 -7.62
CA ARG A 330 -0.71 20.67 -8.87
C ARG A 330 -0.80 22.17 -9.08
N LYS A 331 0.27 22.75 -9.64
CA LYS A 331 0.21 24.13 -10.17
C LYS A 331 -0.88 24.24 -11.24
N VAL A 332 -1.70 25.28 -11.17
CA VAL A 332 -2.60 25.64 -12.27
C VAL A 332 -1.83 26.49 -13.28
N ARG A 333 -1.84 26.08 -14.55
CA ARG A 333 -1.45 26.94 -15.66
C ARG A 333 -2.72 27.38 -16.37
N ARG A 334 -3.03 28.69 -16.33
CA ARG A 334 -4.17 29.24 -17.05
C ARG A 334 -3.79 29.42 -18.51
N GLU A 335 -4.43 28.65 -19.37
CA GLU A 335 -4.28 28.72 -20.83
C GLU A 335 -5.59 29.20 -21.49
N GLU A 336 -6.63 29.50 -20.71
CA GLU A 336 -7.97 29.88 -21.21
C GLU A 336 -7.95 31.10 -22.15
N ASN A 337 -7.05 32.05 -21.88
CA ASN A 337 -6.85 33.23 -22.73
C ASN A 337 -6.16 32.92 -24.08
N ASP A 338 -5.52 31.75 -24.20
CA ASP A 338 -4.90 31.30 -25.45
C ASP A 338 -5.96 30.68 -26.41
N TYR A 339 -7.15 30.37 -25.90
CA TYR A 339 -8.26 29.87 -26.71
C TYR A 339 -9.05 31.03 -27.33
N HIS A 340 -8.78 31.31 -28.60
CA HIS A 340 -9.54 32.30 -29.37
C HIS A 340 -11.05 32.00 -29.36
N GLY A 341 -11.84 32.93 -28.82
CA GLY A 341 -13.30 32.86 -28.79
C GLY A 341 -13.92 32.00 -27.68
N LEU A 342 -13.13 31.26 -26.90
CA LEU A 342 -13.66 30.41 -25.83
C LEU A 342 -14.28 31.24 -24.70
N VAL A 343 -13.58 32.29 -24.25
CA VAL A 343 -14.07 33.18 -23.18
C VAL A 343 -15.39 33.84 -23.58
N ASP A 344 -15.53 34.25 -24.85
CA ASP A 344 -16.77 34.83 -25.36
C ASP A 344 -17.93 33.81 -25.39
N LEU A 345 -17.64 32.55 -25.75
CA LEU A 345 -18.62 31.47 -25.74
C LEU A 345 -19.06 31.11 -24.32
N ILE A 346 -18.12 31.02 -23.37
CA ILE A 346 -18.42 30.78 -21.95
C ILE A 346 -19.30 31.92 -21.41
N ARG A 347 -18.95 33.17 -21.72
CA ARG A 347 -19.77 34.33 -21.33
C ARG A 347 -21.20 34.23 -21.88
N ARG A 348 -21.36 33.87 -23.16
CA ARG A 348 -22.69 33.66 -23.77
C ARG A 348 -23.45 32.51 -23.12
N GLN A 349 -22.78 31.42 -22.78
CA GLN A 349 -23.42 30.30 -22.07
C GLN A 349 -23.97 30.73 -20.70
N LYS A 350 -23.25 31.58 -19.97
CA LYS A 350 -23.75 32.17 -18.71
C LYS A 350 -25.00 33.03 -18.92
N GLU A 351 -25.10 33.76 -20.03
CA GLU A 351 -26.31 34.52 -20.39
C GLU A 351 -27.54 33.60 -20.62
N TYR A 352 -27.32 32.34 -21.02
CA TYR A 352 -28.36 31.31 -21.13
C TYR A 352 -28.68 30.60 -19.80
N GLY A 353 -28.09 31.02 -18.68
CA GLY A 353 -28.30 30.40 -17.37
C GLY A 353 -27.58 29.06 -17.19
N LEU A 354 -26.64 28.71 -18.09
CA LEU A 354 -25.77 27.56 -17.91
C LEU A 354 -24.64 27.92 -16.95
N SER A 355 -24.42 27.10 -15.93
CA SER A 355 -23.25 27.20 -15.06
C SER A 355 -21.98 26.79 -15.80
N GLU A 356 -20.83 27.27 -15.30
CA GLU A 356 -19.51 26.77 -15.72
C GLU A 356 -19.22 25.35 -15.20
N GLU A 357 -19.94 24.93 -14.15
CA GLU A 357 -20.00 23.55 -13.62
C GLU A 357 -21.05 22.74 -14.38
#